data_AF-A0AAF0U156-F1
#
_entry.id   AF-A0AAF0U156-F1
#
_cell.length_a   1.000
_cell.length_b   1.000
_cell.length_c   1.000
_cell.angle_alpha   90.00
_cell.angle_beta   90.00
_cell.angle_gamma   90.00
#
_symmetry.space_group_name_H-M   'P 1'
#
loop_
_entity.id
_entity.type
_entity.pdbx_description
1 polymer ?
#
loop_
_entity_poly.entity_id
_entity_poly.type
_entity_poly.pdbx_seq_one_letter_code
_entity_poly.pdbx_strand_id
1 'polypeptide(L)'
;MLCGDDILDQVADLDGLPLTKDPQKKIKISHKKRGDNWNKKSIFFDLPYWKTLLLRHNLDVMHIEKNICDSILGTILDVKGKTKDTLSTRLDLQQMKIRKELHPIQNGDKYELPATPYTLSDEDRQKFFKFLRNLKVPDGYSSNISQCVNLKDKKISGLKSHDYHIILQHLLPLAMRGMLCKFVSEPLIELSIFFKVLGAKCLSVEELEQIEAQIPITLCKLEKAFPPAFFDVMVHLSIQLLDEAKITGPIQ
;
A
#
# COMPACT_ATOMS: atom_id res chain seq x y z
N MET A 1 5.89 -19.26 2.35
CA MET A 1 6.00 -18.62 3.68
C MET A 1 6.98 -19.44 4.52
N LEU A 2 7.78 -18.81 5.38
CA LEU A 2 8.69 -19.53 6.29
C LEU A 2 7.88 -20.36 7.30
N CYS A 3 8.36 -21.55 7.66
CA CYS A 3 7.73 -22.34 8.71
C CYS A 3 8.07 -21.78 10.10
N GLY A 4 7.38 -22.28 11.14
CA GLY A 4 7.62 -21.83 12.51
C GLY A 4 9.05 -22.09 12.97
N ASP A 5 9.60 -23.25 12.60
CA ASP A 5 10.98 -23.60 12.92
C ASP A 5 11.98 -22.68 12.19
N ASP A 6 11.75 -22.37 10.91
CA ASP A 6 12.59 -21.43 10.15
C ASP A 6 12.67 -20.04 10.83
N ILE A 7 11.55 -19.55 11.36
CA ILE A 7 11.52 -18.25 12.03
C ILE A 7 12.24 -18.33 13.39
N LEU A 8 12.06 -19.43 14.14
CA LEU A 8 12.77 -19.63 15.40
C LEU A 8 14.29 -19.69 15.19
N ASP A 9 14.74 -20.36 14.13
CA ASP A 9 16.15 -20.42 13.75
C ASP A 9 16.70 -19.03 13.39
N GLN A 10 15.92 -18.22 12.68
CA GLN A 10 16.33 -16.84 12.34
C GLN A 10 16.49 -15.96 13.57
N VAL A 11 15.68 -16.12 14.62
CA VAL A 11 15.72 -15.26 15.81
C VAL A 11 16.49 -15.85 16.98
N ALA A 12 17.10 -17.02 16.81
CA ALA A 12 17.78 -17.74 17.89
C ALA A 12 18.93 -16.93 18.51
N ASP A 13 19.66 -16.15 17.72
CA ASP A 13 20.76 -15.30 18.19
C ASP A 13 20.29 -13.95 18.76
N LEU A 14 18.99 -13.67 18.70
CA LEU A 14 18.36 -12.49 19.33
C LEU A 14 17.84 -12.78 20.74
N ASP A 15 18.03 -14.00 21.23
CA ASP A 15 17.59 -14.42 22.56
C ASP A 15 18.34 -13.66 23.67
N GLY A 16 17.63 -13.31 24.75
CA GLY A 16 18.18 -12.55 25.87
C GLY A 16 18.47 -11.07 25.62
N LEU A 17 18.20 -10.52 24.42
CA LEU A 17 18.35 -9.08 24.17
C LEU A 17 17.27 -8.28 24.93
N PRO A 18 17.65 -7.26 25.73
CA PRO A 18 16.70 -6.51 26.54
C PRO A 18 15.74 -5.69 25.66
N LEU A 19 14.43 -5.89 25.89
CA LEU A 19 13.37 -5.12 25.25
C LEU A 19 13.27 -3.74 25.88
N THR A 20 13.81 -2.72 25.21
CA THR A 20 13.78 -1.34 25.73
C THR A 20 13.58 -0.30 24.63
N LYS A 21 12.88 0.78 24.99
CA LYS A 21 12.75 2.01 24.18
C LYS A 21 13.88 3.01 24.45
N ASP A 22 14.68 2.78 25.49
CA ASP A 22 15.81 3.62 25.87
C ASP A 22 16.96 3.50 24.85
N PRO A 23 17.33 4.58 24.13
CA PRO A 23 18.40 4.55 23.13
C PRO A 23 19.75 4.09 23.67
N GLN A 24 20.04 4.31 24.96
CA GLN A 24 21.32 3.94 25.57
C GLN A 24 21.43 2.44 25.87
N LYS A 25 20.29 1.77 26.08
CA LYS A 25 20.20 0.34 26.38
C LYS A 25 19.84 -0.51 25.16
N LYS A 26 19.40 0.14 24.08
CA LYS A 26 18.98 -0.53 22.85
C LYS A 26 20.20 -0.99 22.05
N ILE A 27 20.33 -2.31 21.90
CA ILE A 27 21.36 -2.91 21.07
C ILE A 27 20.95 -2.76 19.60
N LYS A 28 21.85 -2.20 18.78
CA LYS A 28 21.60 -1.98 17.34
C LYS A 28 22.00 -3.24 16.56
N ILE A 29 21.02 -3.88 15.95
CA ILE A 29 21.23 -5.09 15.13
C ILE A 29 21.60 -4.68 13.70
N SER A 30 22.59 -5.39 13.13
CA SER A 30 23.08 -5.13 11.77
C SER A 30 22.44 -6.09 10.77
N HIS A 31 21.41 -5.62 10.06
CA HIS A 31 20.67 -6.38 9.06
C HIS A 31 21.48 -6.72 7.80
N LYS A 32 22.54 -5.94 7.49
CA LYS A 32 23.42 -6.22 6.33
C LYS A 32 24.11 -7.59 6.40
N LYS A 33 24.40 -8.09 7.60
CA LYS A 33 25.05 -9.38 7.80
C LYS A 33 24.04 -10.53 7.93
N ARG A 34 22.86 -10.25 8.49
CA ARG A 34 21.82 -11.24 8.75
C ARG A 34 20.97 -11.56 7.51
N GLY A 35 20.69 -10.55 6.69
CA GLY A 35 19.79 -10.68 5.54
C GLY A 35 18.30 -10.68 5.89
N ASP A 36 17.95 -10.67 7.19
CA ASP A 36 16.58 -10.47 7.69
C ASP A 36 16.36 -9.06 8.27
N ASN A 37 15.13 -8.80 8.73
CA ASN A 37 14.74 -7.53 9.37
C ASN A 37 14.39 -7.70 10.86
N TRP A 38 14.80 -8.79 11.49
CA TRP A 38 14.44 -9.10 12.89
C TRP A 38 15.24 -8.25 13.86
N ASN A 39 14.54 -7.43 14.65
CA ASN A 39 15.17 -6.60 15.67
C ASN A 39 15.08 -7.18 17.08
N LYS A 40 14.30 -8.25 17.26
CA LYS A 40 14.04 -8.86 18.56
C LYS A 40 13.34 -10.21 18.38
N LYS A 41 13.55 -11.11 19.34
CA LYS A 41 12.68 -12.26 19.61
C LYS A 41 11.51 -11.81 20.50
N SER A 42 10.28 -12.17 20.14
CA SER A 42 9.10 -11.90 20.98
C SER A 42 8.97 -12.99 22.04
N ILE A 43 8.54 -12.64 23.25
CA ILE A 43 8.25 -13.62 24.33
C ILE A 43 7.19 -14.65 23.90
N PHE A 44 6.34 -14.32 22.92
CA PHE A 44 5.34 -15.24 22.39
C PHE A 44 5.96 -16.41 21.61
N PHE A 45 7.20 -16.28 21.15
CA PHE A 45 7.87 -17.32 20.37
C PHE A 45 8.30 -18.49 21.26
N ASP A 46 8.40 -18.27 22.57
CA ASP A 46 8.73 -19.31 23.56
C ASP A 46 7.52 -20.18 23.92
N LEU A 47 6.32 -19.83 23.44
CA LEU A 47 5.13 -20.64 23.68
C LEU A 47 5.25 -21.99 22.93
N PRO A 48 4.99 -23.14 23.59
CA PRO A 48 5.21 -24.46 22.99
C PRO A 48 4.49 -24.69 21.65
N TYR A 49 3.33 -24.05 21.48
CA TYR A 49 2.49 -24.17 20.28
C TYR A 49 2.81 -23.13 19.21
N TRP A 50 3.65 -22.12 19.48
CA TRP A 50 3.86 -20.99 18.56
C TRP A 50 4.33 -21.45 17.18
N LYS A 51 5.29 -22.38 17.15
CA LYS A 51 5.81 -22.94 15.89
C LYS A 51 4.75 -23.67 15.06
N THR A 52 3.74 -24.24 15.73
CA THR A 52 2.64 -24.97 15.10
C THR A 52 1.46 -24.09 14.67
N LEU A 53 1.47 -22.78 14.99
CA LEU A 53 0.42 -21.87 14.55
C LEU A 53 0.39 -21.78 13.02
N LEU A 54 -0.80 -21.95 12.44
CA LEU A 54 -1.04 -21.70 11.01
C LEU A 54 -0.83 -20.22 10.68
N LEU A 55 -1.31 -19.34 11.57
CA LEU A 55 -1.14 -17.90 11.46
C LEU A 55 -0.29 -17.38 12.63
N ARG A 56 0.91 -16.88 12.33
CA ARG A 56 1.89 -16.41 13.34
C ARG A 56 1.85 -14.91 13.56
N HIS A 57 1.32 -14.18 12.58
CA HIS A 57 1.15 -12.73 12.59
C HIS A 57 -0.26 -12.43 12.10
N ASN A 58 -0.94 -11.47 12.70
CA ASN A 58 -2.23 -10.98 12.23
C ASN A 58 -2.00 -9.60 11.61
N LEU A 59 -2.20 -9.50 10.30
CA LEU A 59 -1.97 -8.25 9.58
C LEU A 59 -3.18 -7.33 9.76
N ASP A 60 -2.91 -6.09 10.15
CA ASP A 60 -3.95 -5.07 10.24
C ASP A 60 -4.29 -4.56 8.84
N VAL A 61 -5.33 -5.17 8.24
CA VAL A 61 -5.81 -4.87 6.89
C VAL A 61 -6.19 -3.41 6.74
N MET A 62 -6.87 -2.83 7.73
CA MET A 62 -7.29 -1.43 7.70
C MET A 62 -6.09 -0.49 7.60
N HIS A 63 -5.00 -0.80 8.29
CA HIS A 63 -3.75 -0.03 8.17
C HIS A 63 -3.06 -0.26 6.83
N ILE A 64 -3.05 -1.49 6.31
CA ILE A 64 -2.47 -1.80 4.99
C ILE A 64 -3.21 -1.02 3.89
N GLU A 65 -4.53 -1.12 3.85
CA GLU A 65 -5.38 -0.42 2.87
C GLU A 65 -5.22 1.09 2.97
N LYS A 66 -5.16 1.63 4.19
CA LYS A 66 -4.88 3.05 4.39
C LYS A 66 -3.56 3.44 3.73
N ASN A 67 -2.47 2.72 4.00
CA ASN A 67 -1.15 3.05 3.45
C ASN A 67 -1.11 2.93 1.92
N ILE A 68 -1.76 1.90 1.36
CA ILE A 68 -1.88 1.70 -0.09
C ILE A 68 -2.68 2.86 -0.69
N CYS A 69 -3.85 3.19 -0.13
CA CYS A 69 -4.70 4.28 -0.61
C CYS A 69 -3.99 5.63 -0.50
N ASP A 70 -3.29 5.92 0.59
CA ASP A 70 -2.49 7.14 0.75
C ASP A 70 -1.39 7.23 -0.32
N SER A 71 -0.72 6.10 -0.63
CA SER A 71 0.32 6.03 -1.67
C SER A 71 -0.25 6.23 -3.08
N ILE A 72 -1.42 5.64 -3.38
CA ILE A 72 -2.13 5.84 -4.64
C ILE A 72 -2.51 7.32 -4.78
N LEU A 73 -3.26 7.87 -3.82
CA LEU A 73 -3.71 9.26 -3.87
C LEU A 73 -2.54 10.24 -3.92
N GLY A 74 -1.50 10.01 -3.12
CA GLY A 74 -0.29 10.83 -3.11
C GLY A 74 0.41 10.87 -4.46
N THR A 75 0.45 9.74 -5.16
CA THR A 75 1.12 9.61 -6.46
C THR A 75 0.27 10.16 -7.60
N ILE A 76 -1.01 9.80 -7.69
CA ILE A 76 -1.87 10.24 -8.80
C ILE A 76 -2.21 11.74 -8.75
N LEU A 77 -2.27 12.34 -7.56
CA LEU A 77 -2.55 13.77 -7.37
C LEU A 77 -1.28 14.65 -7.33
N ASP A 78 -0.10 14.02 -7.41
CA ASP A 78 1.22 14.64 -7.25
C ASP A 78 1.30 15.51 -5.98
N VAL A 79 1.01 14.90 -4.82
CA VAL A 79 1.03 15.61 -3.55
C VAL A 79 2.46 15.68 -3.02
N LYS A 80 2.99 16.89 -2.90
CA LYS A 80 4.34 17.14 -2.36
C LYS A 80 4.54 16.44 -1.02
N GLY A 81 5.58 15.61 -0.95
CA GLY A 81 5.96 14.84 0.25
C GLY A 81 5.18 13.54 0.47
N LYS A 82 4.17 13.25 -0.35
CA LYS A 82 3.41 11.98 -0.34
C LYS A 82 3.54 11.19 -1.65
N THR A 83 3.83 11.86 -2.77
CA THR A 83 4.04 11.19 -4.05
C THR A 83 5.19 10.19 -3.97
N LYS A 84 4.98 9.01 -4.55
CA LYS A 84 6.03 7.99 -4.72
C LYS A 84 6.88 8.25 -5.97
N ASP A 85 6.47 9.21 -6.80
CA ASP A 85 7.22 9.67 -7.95
C ASP A 85 8.08 10.89 -7.56
N THR A 86 9.33 10.63 -7.20
CA THR A 86 10.29 11.66 -6.78
C THR A 86 11.47 11.74 -7.74
N LEU A 87 12.25 12.82 -7.69
CA LEU A 87 13.48 12.93 -8.47
C LEU A 87 14.42 11.73 -8.24
N SER A 88 14.58 11.30 -6.99
CA SER A 88 15.38 10.11 -6.66
C SER A 88 14.83 8.86 -7.35
N THR A 89 13.51 8.65 -7.28
CA THR A 89 12.85 7.52 -7.96
C THR A 89 13.10 7.55 -9.48
N ARG A 90 13.09 8.73 -10.09
CA ARG A 90 13.34 8.90 -11.54
C ARG A 90 14.82 8.70 -11.91
N LEU A 91 15.74 9.10 -11.04
CA LEU A 91 17.18 8.81 -11.20
C LEU A 91 17.45 7.30 -11.06
N ASP A 92 16.77 6.61 -10.15
CA ASP A 92 16.87 5.15 -10.03
C ASP A 92 16.41 4.45 -11.32
N LEU A 93 15.30 4.91 -11.92
CA LEU A 93 14.85 4.41 -13.24
C LEU A 93 15.92 4.60 -14.33
N GLN A 94 16.60 5.75 -14.32
CA GLN A 94 17.69 6.05 -15.25
C GLN A 94 18.90 5.14 -15.03
N GLN A 95 19.31 4.94 -13.78
CA GLN A 95 20.40 4.05 -13.40
C GLN A 95 20.11 2.58 -13.79
N MET A 96 18.86 2.15 -13.61
CA MET A 96 18.37 0.82 -14.02
C MET A 96 18.17 0.68 -15.53
N LYS A 97 18.26 1.79 -16.29
CA LYS A 97 18.08 1.85 -17.75
C LYS A 97 16.70 1.37 -18.24
N ILE A 98 15.67 1.54 -17.40
CA ILE A 98 14.27 1.19 -17.72
C ILE A 98 13.44 2.46 -17.86
N ARG A 99 12.36 2.43 -18.67
CA ARG A 99 11.42 3.55 -18.86
C ARG A 99 12.09 4.89 -19.21
N LYS A 100 12.81 4.90 -20.34
CA LYS A 100 13.58 6.06 -20.81
C LYS A 100 12.73 7.32 -20.95
N GLU A 101 11.45 7.15 -21.26
CA GLU A 101 10.44 8.20 -21.34
C GLU A 101 10.20 8.94 -20.01
N LEU A 102 10.56 8.34 -18.88
CA LEU A 102 10.42 8.94 -17.55
C LEU A 102 11.72 9.52 -17.00
N HIS A 103 12.85 9.39 -17.70
CA HIS A 103 14.14 9.83 -17.17
C HIS A 103 14.18 11.35 -16.97
N PRO A 104 14.77 11.86 -15.88
CA PRO A 104 14.93 13.30 -15.68
C PRO A 104 15.72 13.93 -16.82
N ILE A 105 15.26 15.07 -17.31
CA ILE A 105 15.97 15.87 -18.30
C ILE A 105 16.75 16.94 -17.55
N GLN A 106 18.08 16.91 -17.71
CA GLN A 106 18.95 17.88 -17.06
C GLN A 106 19.10 19.13 -17.94
N ASN A 107 18.54 20.24 -17.49
CA ASN A 107 18.68 21.56 -18.11
C ASN A 107 19.60 22.41 -17.20
N GLY A 108 20.92 22.25 -17.38
CA GLY A 108 21.93 22.86 -16.53
C GLY A 108 21.93 22.28 -15.11
N ASP A 109 21.69 23.12 -14.11
CA ASP A 109 21.61 22.72 -12.69
C ASP A 109 20.22 22.23 -12.27
N LYS A 110 19.21 22.31 -13.15
CA LYS A 110 17.83 21.91 -12.86
C LYS A 110 17.46 20.63 -13.57
N TYR A 111 16.68 19.80 -12.87
CA TYR A 111 16.03 18.62 -13.44
C TYR A 111 14.57 18.93 -13.77
N GLU A 112 14.19 18.66 -15.00
CA GLU A 112 12.80 18.63 -15.44
C GLU A 112 12.32 17.18 -15.48
N LEU A 113 11.16 16.93 -14.87
CA LEU A 113 10.56 15.60 -14.84
C LEU A 113 9.50 15.49 -15.94
N PRO A 114 9.64 14.53 -16.89
CA PRO A 114 8.61 14.27 -17.87
C PRO A 114 7.26 13.91 -17.23
N ALA A 115 6.18 14.29 -17.90
CA ALA A 115 4.82 13.93 -17.51
C ALA A 115 4.63 12.41 -17.46
N THR A 116 3.81 11.93 -16.53
CA THR A 116 3.59 10.50 -16.32
C THR A 116 2.17 10.08 -16.66
N PRO A 117 1.96 8.82 -17.08
CA PRO A 117 0.63 8.33 -17.40
C PRO A 117 -0.26 8.14 -16.17
N TYR A 118 0.32 8.15 -14.97
CA TYR A 118 -0.38 7.92 -13.70
C TYR A 118 -0.68 9.20 -12.92
N THR A 119 -0.16 10.35 -13.33
CA THR A 119 -0.49 11.63 -12.69
C THR A 119 -1.67 12.27 -13.39
N LEU A 120 -2.63 12.74 -12.61
CA LEU A 120 -3.79 13.45 -13.11
C LEU A 120 -3.39 14.82 -13.66
N SER A 121 -4.00 15.20 -14.78
CA SER A 121 -3.91 16.57 -15.29
C SER A 121 -4.49 17.55 -14.26
N ASP A 122 -4.15 18.84 -14.39
CA ASP A 122 -4.68 19.85 -13.49
C ASP A 122 -6.21 19.97 -13.53
N GLU A 123 -6.80 19.73 -14.72
CA GLU A 123 -8.24 19.71 -14.92
C GLU A 123 -8.88 18.48 -14.27
N ASP A 124 -8.30 17.30 -14.46
CA ASP A 124 -8.83 16.06 -13.90
C ASP A 124 -8.66 16.00 -12.39
N ARG A 125 -7.58 16.56 -11.87
CA ARG A 125 -7.38 16.78 -10.43
C ARG A 125 -8.49 17.65 -9.84
N GLN A 126 -8.92 18.72 -10.53
CA GLN A 126 -10.07 19.51 -10.09
C GLN A 126 -11.38 18.72 -10.12
N LYS A 127 -11.61 17.91 -11.17
CA LYS A 127 -12.79 17.03 -11.25
C LYS A 127 -12.80 16.03 -10.10
N PHE A 128 -11.65 15.43 -9.78
CA PHE A 128 -11.48 14.50 -8.67
C PHE A 128 -11.83 15.13 -7.32
N PHE A 129 -11.30 16.32 -7.00
CA PHE A 129 -11.66 16.99 -5.74
C PHE A 129 -13.11 17.45 -5.71
N LYS A 130 -13.68 17.91 -6.84
CA LYS A 130 -15.11 18.24 -6.93
C LYS A 130 -16.00 17.01 -6.69
N PHE A 131 -15.61 15.85 -7.21
CA PHE A 131 -16.29 14.58 -6.96
C PHE A 131 -16.33 14.28 -5.45
N LEU A 132 -15.18 14.30 -4.78
CA LEU A 132 -15.11 14.04 -3.33
C LEU A 132 -15.83 15.11 -2.50
N ARG A 133 -15.81 16.38 -2.92
CA ARG A 133 -16.49 17.48 -2.23
C ARG A 133 -18.02 17.38 -2.32
N ASN A 134 -18.53 16.90 -3.46
CA ASN A 134 -19.98 16.76 -3.70
C ASN A 134 -20.52 15.38 -3.33
N LEU A 135 -19.65 14.48 -2.85
CA LEU A 135 -20.02 13.14 -2.47
C LEU A 135 -21.05 13.16 -1.33
N LYS A 136 -22.18 12.48 -1.56
CA LYS A 136 -23.21 12.21 -0.55
C LYS A 136 -23.34 10.71 -0.40
N VAL A 137 -23.21 10.24 0.84
CA VAL A 137 -23.30 8.82 1.20
C VAL A 137 -24.34 8.64 2.32
N PRO A 138 -24.91 7.44 2.49
CA PRO A 138 -25.79 7.15 3.62
C PRO A 138 -25.11 7.37 4.97
N ASP A 139 -25.91 7.60 6.00
CA ASP A 139 -25.39 7.72 7.37
C ASP A 139 -24.65 6.44 7.80
N GLY A 140 -23.54 6.60 8.51
CA GLY A 140 -22.66 5.50 8.93
C GLY A 140 -21.80 4.87 7.83
N TYR A 141 -21.89 5.30 6.57
CA TYR A 141 -21.08 4.73 5.47
C TYR A 141 -19.61 5.17 5.51
N SER A 142 -19.35 6.47 5.65
CA SER A 142 -18.02 7.04 5.86
C SER A 142 -18.14 8.29 6.75
N SER A 143 -17.01 8.86 7.17
CA SER A 143 -17.04 10.22 7.71
C SER A 143 -17.40 11.21 6.60
N ASN A 144 -17.62 12.48 6.97
CA ASN A 144 -17.96 13.52 6.00
C ASN A 144 -16.72 13.91 5.16
N ILE A 145 -16.39 13.08 4.17
CA ILE A 145 -15.24 13.25 3.26
C ILE A 145 -15.25 14.65 2.61
N SER A 146 -16.44 15.22 2.37
CA SER A 146 -16.54 16.56 1.79
C SER A 146 -15.80 17.63 2.62
N GLN A 147 -15.80 17.51 3.96
CA GLN A 147 -15.10 18.41 4.87
C GLN A 147 -13.59 18.21 4.86
N CYS A 148 -13.12 17.02 4.47
CA CYS A 148 -11.70 16.70 4.36
C CYS A 148 -11.06 17.25 3.08
N VAL A 149 -11.86 17.72 2.12
CA VAL A 149 -11.40 18.23 0.82
C VAL A 149 -11.31 19.75 0.84
N ASN A 150 -10.10 20.28 0.59
CA ASN A 150 -9.88 21.69 0.34
C ASN A 150 -9.64 21.94 -1.16
N LEU A 151 -10.61 22.57 -1.82
CA LEU A 151 -10.56 22.89 -3.25
C LEU A 151 -9.55 23.98 -3.60
N LYS A 152 -9.28 24.93 -2.68
CA LYS A 152 -8.31 26.01 -2.92
C LYS A 152 -6.89 25.48 -2.90
N ASP A 153 -6.59 24.68 -1.88
CA ASP A 153 -5.25 24.15 -1.65
C ASP A 153 -5.01 22.81 -2.38
N LYS A 154 -6.01 22.30 -3.12
CA LYS A 154 -5.96 21.01 -3.83
C LYS A 154 -5.44 19.88 -2.94
N LYS A 155 -5.94 19.82 -1.70
CA LYS A 155 -5.45 18.93 -0.66
C LYS A 155 -6.58 18.19 0.03
N ILE A 156 -6.31 16.95 0.39
CA ILE A 156 -7.15 16.15 1.28
C ILE A 156 -6.45 16.03 2.64
N SER A 157 -7.17 16.32 3.72
CA SER A 157 -6.66 16.26 5.08
C SER A 157 -7.76 15.85 6.07
N GLY A 158 -7.39 15.13 7.13
CA GLY A 158 -8.33 14.74 8.19
C GLY A 158 -9.13 13.46 7.91
N LEU A 159 -8.79 12.72 6.85
CA LEU A 159 -9.34 11.38 6.62
C LEU A 159 -8.93 10.41 7.74
N LYS A 160 -9.89 9.62 8.22
CA LYS A 160 -9.64 8.50 9.14
C LYS A 160 -9.32 7.24 8.33
N SER A 161 -8.78 6.21 9.00
CA SER A 161 -8.45 4.92 8.35
C SER A 161 -9.64 4.31 7.61
N HIS A 162 -10.83 4.33 8.23
CA HIS A 162 -12.09 3.90 7.60
C HIS A 162 -12.40 4.64 6.30
N ASP A 163 -12.12 5.94 6.22
CA ASP A 163 -12.40 6.72 5.01
C ASP A 163 -11.48 6.31 3.86
N TYR A 164 -10.21 5.97 4.15
CA TYR A 164 -9.28 5.45 3.13
C TYR A 164 -9.74 4.09 2.61
N HIS A 165 -10.24 3.21 3.48
CA HIS A 165 -10.84 1.94 3.09
C HIS A 165 -12.02 2.15 2.13
N ILE A 166 -12.98 3.01 2.49
CA ILE A 166 -14.12 3.34 1.62
C ILE A 166 -13.66 3.95 0.29
N ILE A 167 -12.65 4.83 0.32
CA ILE A 167 -12.08 5.39 -0.90
C ILE A 167 -11.49 4.28 -1.77
N LEU A 168 -10.62 3.44 -1.23
CA LEU A 168 -9.94 2.38 -1.98
C LEU A 168 -10.93 1.38 -2.57
N GLN A 169 -11.87 0.88 -1.78
CA GLN A 169 -12.76 -0.21 -2.19
C GLN A 169 -13.92 0.22 -3.10
N HIS A 170 -14.38 1.47 -2.97
CA HIS A 170 -15.63 1.90 -3.59
C HIS A 170 -15.51 3.18 -4.40
N LEU A 171 -14.87 4.21 -3.86
CA LEU A 171 -14.91 5.54 -4.47
C LEU A 171 -13.82 5.74 -5.52
N LEU A 172 -12.66 5.14 -5.36
CA LEU A 172 -11.48 5.33 -6.21
C LEU A 172 -11.77 4.91 -7.68
N PRO A 173 -12.35 3.73 -7.96
CA PRO A 173 -12.76 3.37 -9.32
C PRO A 173 -13.72 4.38 -9.97
N LEU A 174 -14.65 4.92 -9.18
CA LEU A 174 -15.65 5.88 -9.63
C LEU A 174 -15.04 7.26 -9.88
N ALA A 175 -14.19 7.71 -8.95
CA ALA A 175 -13.55 9.02 -8.98
C ALA A 175 -12.54 9.14 -10.12
N MET A 176 -11.90 8.04 -10.52
CA MET A 176 -10.88 8.02 -11.57
C MET A 176 -11.44 7.74 -12.96
N ARG A 177 -12.75 7.45 -13.07
CA ARG A 177 -13.37 7.05 -14.34
C ARG A 177 -13.21 8.14 -15.40
N GLY A 178 -12.48 7.80 -16.46
CA GLY A 178 -12.21 8.71 -17.58
C GLY A 178 -11.13 9.78 -17.32
N MET A 179 -10.40 9.69 -16.20
CA MET A 179 -9.34 10.65 -15.83
C MET A 179 -7.92 10.13 -16.03
N LEU A 180 -7.72 8.80 -15.96
CA LEU A 180 -6.45 8.15 -16.28
C LEU A 180 -6.60 7.22 -17.47
N CYS A 181 -5.49 6.95 -18.16
CA CYS A 181 -5.46 5.99 -19.25
C CYS A 181 -5.76 4.57 -18.74
N LYS A 182 -6.20 3.69 -19.66
CA LYS A 182 -6.57 2.31 -19.33
C LYS A 182 -5.44 1.55 -18.63
N PHE A 183 -4.20 1.78 -19.07
CA PHE A 183 -3.01 1.14 -18.52
C PHE A 183 -2.82 1.36 -17.02
N VAL A 184 -3.25 2.51 -16.48
CA VAL A 184 -3.16 2.81 -15.04
C VAL A 184 -4.48 2.55 -14.32
N SER A 185 -5.60 2.92 -14.93
CA SER A 185 -6.91 2.78 -14.28
C SER A 185 -7.35 1.33 -14.10
N GLU A 186 -7.11 0.45 -15.08
CA GLU A 186 -7.48 -0.98 -15.00
C GLU A 186 -6.88 -1.68 -13.77
N PRO A 187 -5.56 -1.67 -13.54
CA PRO A 187 -5.01 -2.34 -12.37
C PRO A 187 -5.39 -1.70 -11.03
N LEU A 188 -5.69 -0.40 -10.99
CA LEU A 188 -6.23 0.24 -9.78
C LEU A 188 -7.66 -0.20 -9.48
N ILE A 189 -8.48 -0.38 -10.53
CA ILE A 189 -9.84 -0.92 -10.40
C ILE A 189 -9.78 -2.37 -9.92
N GLU A 190 -8.92 -3.20 -10.51
CA GLU A 190 -8.70 -4.58 -10.06
C GLU A 190 -8.27 -4.64 -8.58
N LEU A 191 -7.34 -3.77 -8.16
CA LEU A 191 -6.93 -3.67 -6.76
C LEU A 191 -8.08 -3.25 -5.84
N SER A 192 -8.92 -2.33 -6.29
CA SER A 192 -10.10 -1.89 -5.55
C SER A 192 -11.11 -3.02 -5.38
N ILE A 193 -11.33 -3.82 -6.43
CA ILE A 193 -12.19 -5.01 -6.41
C ILE A 193 -11.62 -6.06 -5.47
N PHE A 194 -10.31 -6.31 -5.51
CA PHE A 194 -9.62 -7.22 -4.60
C PHE A 194 -9.93 -6.88 -3.14
N PHE A 195 -9.67 -5.63 -2.72
CA PHE A 195 -9.94 -5.21 -1.34
C PHE A 195 -11.42 -5.23 -0.99
N LYS A 196 -12.30 -4.87 -1.94
CA LYS A 196 -13.74 -4.94 -1.75
C LYS A 196 -14.24 -6.36 -1.45
N VAL A 197 -13.76 -7.35 -2.19
CA VAL A 197 -14.13 -8.76 -1.95
C VAL A 197 -13.55 -9.22 -0.63
N LEU A 198 -12.28 -8.92 -0.39
CA LEU A 198 -11.56 -9.29 0.83
C LEU A 198 -12.20 -8.70 2.11
N GLY A 199 -12.71 -7.46 2.04
CA GLY A 199 -13.42 -6.78 3.13
C GLY A 199 -14.91 -7.08 3.22
N ALA A 200 -15.43 -8.05 2.47
CA ALA A 200 -16.84 -8.42 2.54
C ALA A 200 -17.18 -9.13 3.86
N LYS A 201 -18.38 -8.87 4.39
CA LYS A 201 -18.87 -9.49 5.64
C LYS A 201 -18.97 -11.01 5.57
N CYS A 202 -19.22 -11.54 4.39
CA CYS A 202 -19.26 -12.96 4.09
C CYS A 202 -18.33 -13.19 2.91
N LEU A 203 -17.41 -14.15 3.06
CA LEU A 203 -16.48 -14.54 1.99
C LEU A 203 -16.96 -15.84 1.36
N SER A 204 -17.01 -15.90 0.03
CA SER A 204 -17.17 -17.16 -0.69
C SER A 204 -15.81 -17.72 -1.07
N VAL A 205 -15.68 -19.05 -1.05
CA VAL A 205 -14.43 -19.72 -1.40
C VAL A 205 -14.09 -19.46 -2.88
N GLU A 206 -15.11 -19.48 -3.74
CA GLU A 206 -14.97 -19.25 -5.16
C GLU A 206 -14.45 -17.83 -5.47
N GLU A 207 -14.96 -16.80 -4.78
CA GLU A 207 -14.43 -15.43 -4.95
C GLU A 207 -13.00 -15.31 -4.42
N LEU A 208 -12.68 -15.95 -3.29
CA LEU A 208 -11.32 -15.96 -2.72
C LEU A 208 -10.30 -16.60 -3.67
N GLU A 209 -10.64 -17.72 -4.31
CA GLU A 209 -9.78 -18.38 -5.31
C GLU A 209 -9.56 -17.51 -6.55
N GLN A 210 -10.60 -16.80 -7.00
CA GLN A 210 -10.50 -15.88 -8.14
C GLN A 210 -9.55 -14.71 -7.83
N ILE A 211 -9.72 -14.06 -6.67
CA ILE A 211 -8.88 -12.92 -6.33
C ILE A 211 -7.44 -13.34 -5.97
N GLU A 212 -7.23 -14.58 -5.50
CA GLU A 212 -5.91 -15.18 -5.31
C GLU A 212 -5.16 -15.38 -6.62
N ALA A 213 -5.83 -15.90 -7.65
CA ALA A 213 -5.24 -16.02 -8.97
C ALA A 213 -4.96 -14.64 -9.60
N GLN A 214 -5.80 -13.64 -9.29
CA GLN A 214 -5.74 -12.32 -9.92
C GLN A 214 -4.74 -11.36 -9.26
N ILE A 215 -4.58 -11.37 -7.93
CA ILE A 215 -3.77 -10.36 -7.22
C ILE A 215 -2.30 -10.29 -7.68
N PRO A 216 -1.58 -11.39 -7.97
CA PRO A 216 -0.20 -11.29 -8.46
C PRO A 216 -0.14 -10.64 -9.84
N ILE A 217 -1.15 -10.89 -10.70
CA ILE A 217 -1.26 -10.30 -12.03
C ILE A 217 -1.54 -8.80 -11.90
N THR A 218 -2.47 -8.42 -11.02
CA THR A 218 -2.80 -7.01 -10.75
C THR A 218 -1.59 -6.26 -10.21
N LEU A 219 -0.84 -6.82 -9.26
CA LEU A 219 0.40 -6.22 -8.77
C LEU A 219 1.44 -6.08 -9.88
N CYS A 220 1.63 -7.09 -10.74
CA CYS A 220 2.52 -6.98 -11.90
C CYS A 220 2.08 -5.87 -12.88
N LYS A 221 0.78 -5.70 -13.11
CA LYS A 221 0.25 -4.60 -13.95
C LYS A 221 0.52 -3.24 -13.29
N LEU A 222 0.30 -3.11 -11.97
CA LEU A 222 0.67 -1.91 -11.22
C LEU A 222 2.17 -1.65 -11.31
N GLU A 223 3.01 -2.68 -11.16
CA GLU A 223 4.48 -2.56 -11.21
C GLU A 223 4.94 -2.02 -12.54
N LYS A 224 4.29 -2.40 -13.65
CA LYS A 224 4.56 -1.84 -14.99
C LYS A 224 4.14 -0.38 -15.11
N ALA A 225 3.10 0.05 -14.40
CA ALA A 225 2.56 1.40 -14.48
C ALA A 225 3.26 2.40 -13.54
N PHE A 226 3.36 2.06 -12.26
CA PHE A 226 3.87 2.90 -11.19
C PHE A 226 5.39 2.77 -11.03
N PRO A 227 6.07 3.77 -10.45
CA PRO A 227 7.50 3.68 -10.23
C PRO A 227 7.85 2.71 -9.08
N PRO A 228 9.08 2.16 -9.04
CA PRO A 228 9.48 1.16 -8.04
C PRO A 228 9.23 1.58 -6.58
N ALA A 229 9.40 2.87 -6.25
CA ALA A 229 9.17 3.38 -4.90
C ALA A 229 7.72 3.26 -4.40
N PHE A 230 6.76 3.00 -5.31
CA PHE A 230 5.37 2.70 -4.94
C PHE A 230 5.24 1.35 -4.23
N PHE A 231 6.08 0.38 -4.59
CA PHE A 231 6.01 -1.01 -4.11
C PHE A 231 6.79 -1.18 -2.81
N ASP A 232 6.30 -0.56 -1.74
CA ASP A 232 6.79 -0.84 -0.40
C ASP A 232 6.17 -2.12 0.19
N VAL A 233 6.60 -2.49 1.39
CA VAL A 233 6.16 -3.70 2.08
C VAL A 233 4.63 -3.78 2.20
N MET A 234 3.93 -2.66 2.37
CA MET A 234 2.47 -2.68 2.56
C MET A 234 1.74 -3.14 1.29
N VAL A 235 2.22 -2.74 0.11
CA VAL A 235 1.65 -3.17 -1.17
C VAL A 235 1.84 -4.67 -1.37
N HIS A 236 3.02 -5.21 -1.05
CA HIS A 236 3.30 -6.64 -1.19
C HIS A 236 2.56 -7.52 -0.17
N LEU A 237 2.28 -7.00 1.03
CA LEU A 237 1.49 -7.72 2.04
C LEU A 237 0.07 -8.04 1.55
N SER A 238 -0.46 -7.33 0.54
CA SER A 238 -1.77 -7.62 -0.06
C SER A 238 -1.91 -9.08 -0.49
N ILE A 239 -0.84 -9.72 -0.98
CA ILE A 239 -0.88 -11.13 -1.38
C ILE A 239 -1.15 -12.03 -0.16
N GLN A 240 -0.54 -11.72 0.97
CA GLN A 240 -0.62 -12.54 2.18
C GLN A 240 -2.00 -12.44 2.86
N LEU A 241 -2.73 -11.35 2.65
CA LEU A 241 -4.05 -11.14 3.27
C LEU A 241 -5.06 -12.22 2.88
N LEU A 242 -4.91 -12.84 1.71
CA LEU A 242 -5.78 -13.93 1.29
C LEU A 242 -5.54 -15.21 2.08
N ASP A 243 -4.28 -15.54 2.31
CA ASP A 243 -3.93 -16.69 3.14
C ASP A 243 -4.50 -16.50 4.55
N GLU A 244 -4.42 -15.28 5.09
CA GLU A 244 -5.03 -14.96 6.38
C GLU A 244 -6.56 -15.11 6.34
N ALA A 245 -7.23 -14.49 5.37
CA ALA A 245 -8.69 -14.55 5.24
C ALA A 245 -9.22 -15.98 5.05
N LYS A 246 -8.48 -16.86 4.35
CA LYS A 246 -8.83 -18.28 4.20
C LYS A 246 -8.73 -19.06 5.52
N ILE A 247 -7.79 -18.68 6.39
CA ILE A 247 -7.58 -19.34 7.69
C ILE A 247 -8.53 -18.80 8.75
N THR A 248 -8.71 -17.47 8.81
CA THR A 248 -9.42 -16.79 9.90
C THR A 248 -10.86 -16.40 9.55
N GLY A 249 -11.23 -16.51 8.28
CA GLY A 249 -12.51 -16.01 7.78
C GLY A 249 -12.49 -14.49 7.49
N PRO A 250 -13.67 -13.85 7.40
CA PRO A 250 -13.80 -12.43 7.08
C PRO A 250 -12.94 -11.53 7.96
N ILE A 251 -12.29 -10.56 7.34
CA ILE A 251 -11.46 -9.57 8.03
C ILE A 251 -12.38 -8.66 8.88
N GLN A 252 -11.96 -8.42 10.13
CA GLN A 252 -12.66 -7.56 11.08
C GLN A 252 -12.41 -6.06 10.85
#